data_AF-A0A2M9P3Y2-F1
#
_entry.id   AF-A0A2M9P3Y2-F1
#
_cell.length_a   1.000
_cell.length_b   1.000
_cell.length_c   1.000
_cell.angle_alpha   90.00
_cell.angle_beta   90.00
_cell.angle_gamma   90.00
#
_symmetry.space_group_name_H-M   'P 1'
#
loop_
_entity.id
_entity.type
_entity.pdbx_description
1 polymer ?
#
loop_
_entity_poly.entity_id
_entity_poly.type
_entity_poly.pdbx_seq_one_letter_code
_entity_poly.pdbx_strand_id
1 'polypeptide(L)'
;LAEAEPRLSSDETSLFYPDGEALEPGETLRQEKLSDTLKGIQQEGPDGFYKGEIARDIKKETDVDLMDLKRYEVKEREPVQGTFAGYDVWTAPPPFSGVTVLEMLKLAEEANLGDAKS
;
A
#
# COMPACT_ATOMS: atom_id res chain seq x y z
N LEU A 1 -1.09 -21.67 24.25
CA LEU A 1 -1.51 -20.81 23.12
C LEU A 1 -2.10 -19.58 23.77
N ALA A 2 -1.38 -18.46 23.78
CA ALA A 2 -1.91 -17.23 24.35
C ALA A 2 -3.11 -16.78 23.51
N GLU A 3 -4.22 -16.44 24.18
CA GLU A 3 -5.40 -15.88 23.53
C GLU A 3 -4.99 -14.60 22.78
N ALA A 4 -5.23 -14.55 21.47
CA ALA A 4 -4.94 -13.38 20.67
C ALA A 4 -5.94 -12.29 21.07
N GLU A 5 -5.49 -11.32 21.86
CA GLU A 5 -6.31 -10.15 22.16
C GLU A 5 -6.63 -9.41 20.86
N PRO A 6 -7.89 -8.95 20.69
CA PRO A 6 -8.29 -8.20 19.51
C PRO A 6 -7.45 -6.92 19.42
N ARG A 7 -6.76 -6.75 18.29
CA ARG A 7 -5.86 -5.61 18.03
C ARG A 7 -6.60 -4.30 17.73
N LEU A 8 -7.93 -4.36 17.60
CA LEU A 8 -8.81 -3.24 17.28
C LEU A 8 -10.01 -3.28 18.23
N SER A 9 -10.41 -2.12 18.74
CA SER A 9 -11.60 -1.96 19.56
C SER A 9 -12.88 -1.95 18.73
N SER A 10 -14.01 -2.29 19.34
CA SER A 10 -15.33 -2.29 18.67
C SER A 10 -15.71 -0.93 18.09
N ASP A 11 -15.27 0.15 18.73
CA ASP A 11 -15.54 1.52 18.31
C ASP A 11 -14.81 1.85 16.99
N GLU A 12 -13.60 1.32 16.80
CA GLU A 12 -12.79 1.51 15.58
C GLU A 12 -13.34 0.73 14.38
N THR A 13 -14.04 -0.38 14.63
CA THR A 13 -14.62 -1.22 13.59
C THR A 13 -16.07 -0.90 13.26
N SER A 14 -16.74 -0.07 14.07
CA SER A 14 -18.17 0.25 13.95
C SER A 14 -18.61 0.73 12.56
N LEU A 15 -17.71 1.41 11.84
CA LEU A 15 -17.95 1.87 10.47
C LEU A 15 -18.06 0.72 9.45
N PHE A 16 -17.32 -0.37 9.67
CA PHE A 16 -17.29 -1.55 8.82
C PHE A 16 -18.24 -2.65 9.32
N TYR A 17 -18.59 -2.59 10.61
CA TYR A 17 -19.45 -3.52 11.32
C TYR A 17 -20.58 -2.78 12.06
N PRO A 18 -21.50 -2.10 11.35
CA PRO A 18 -22.65 -1.47 12.00
C PRO A 18 -23.45 -2.52 12.77
N ASP A 19 -23.86 -2.19 14.00
CA ASP A 19 -24.57 -3.10 14.91
C ASP A 19 -23.84 -4.44 15.19
N GLY A 20 -22.54 -4.50 14.92
CA GLY A 20 -21.70 -5.70 15.12
C GLY A 20 -21.71 -6.68 13.94
N GLU A 21 -22.41 -6.36 12.85
CA GLU A 21 -22.48 -7.17 11.63
C GLU A 21 -21.73 -6.49 10.49
N ALA A 22 -21.00 -7.26 9.69
CA ALA A 22 -20.26 -6.72 8.56
C ALA A 22 -21.22 -6.15 7.50
N LEU A 23 -20.85 -5.03 6.90
CA LEU A 23 -21.59 -4.47 5.76
C LEU A 23 -21.78 -5.51 4.63
N GLU A 24 -22.99 -5.57 4.08
CA GLU A 24 -23.36 -6.48 3.00
C GLU A 24 -23.05 -5.90 1.61
N PRO A 25 -22.88 -6.77 0.58
CA PRO A 25 -22.75 -6.32 -0.80
C PRO A 25 -23.92 -5.44 -1.23
N GLY A 26 -23.62 -4.22 -1.69
CA GLY A 26 -24.60 -3.25 -2.14
C GLY A 26 -24.92 -2.16 -1.11
N GLU A 27 -24.47 -2.32 0.14
CA GLU A 27 -24.58 -1.27 1.15
C GLU A 27 -23.57 -0.13 0.92
N THR A 28 -23.91 1.06 1.44
CA THR A 28 -23.08 2.25 1.27
C THR A 28 -22.16 2.46 2.47
N LEU A 29 -20.85 2.31 2.26
CA LEU A 29 -19.82 2.68 3.22
C LEU A 29 -19.46 4.18 3.11
N ARG A 30 -19.73 4.96 4.15
CA ARG A 30 -19.43 6.41 4.20
C ARG A 30 -18.30 6.71 5.20
N GLN A 31 -17.14 7.15 4.72
CA GLN A 31 -15.94 7.36 5.54
C GLN A 31 -15.63 8.87 5.73
N GLU A 32 -16.37 9.55 6.61
CA GLU A 32 -16.25 11.02 6.77
C GLU A 32 -14.89 11.46 7.30
N LYS A 33 -14.34 10.75 8.30
CA LYS A 33 -13.00 11.02 8.83
C LYS A 33 -11.92 10.90 7.75
N LEU A 34 -11.97 9.86 6.92
CA LEU A 34 -11.06 9.71 5.79
C LEU A 34 -11.24 10.85 4.77
N SER A 35 -12.48 11.29 4.53
CA SER A 35 -12.74 12.44 3.66
C SER A 35 -12.07 13.70 4.17
N ASP A 36 -12.11 13.96 5.48
CA ASP A 36 -11.47 15.14 6.07
C ASP A 36 -9.94 15.04 6.00
N THR A 37 -9.35 13.86 6.20
CA THR A 37 -7.93 13.61 5.95
C THR A 37 -7.53 13.95 4.51
N LEU A 38 -8.31 13.48 3.52
CA LEU A 38 -8.05 13.74 2.10
C LEU A 38 -8.23 15.22 1.73
N LYS A 39 -9.19 15.92 2.35
CA LYS A 39 -9.33 17.39 2.17
C LYS A 39 -8.13 18.13 2.73
N GLY A 40 -7.59 17.71 3.87
CA GLY A 40 -6.35 18.27 4.43
C GLY A 40 -5.19 18.12 3.45
N ILE A 41 -4.99 16.93 2.89
CA ILE A 41 -3.97 16.68 1.87
C ILE A 41 -4.22 17.52 0.60
N GLN A 42 -5.47 17.66 0.17
CA GLN A 42 -5.80 18.49 -0.98
C GLN A 42 -5.42 19.97 -0.77
N GLN A 43 -5.63 20.50 0.44
CA GLN A 43 -5.39 21.91 0.76
C GLN A 43 -3.91 22.22 1.02
N GLU A 44 -3.21 21.31 1.71
CA GLU A 44 -1.84 21.54 2.20
C GLU A 44 -0.77 20.73 1.43
N GLY A 45 -1.20 19.90 0.48
CA GLY A 45 -0.32 18.97 -0.22
C GLY A 45 0.19 17.85 0.70
N PRO A 46 1.39 17.29 0.44
CA PRO A 46 1.98 16.24 1.27
C PRO A 46 2.17 16.66 2.74
N ASP A 47 2.40 17.95 2.98
CA ASP A 47 2.59 18.49 4.32
C ASP A 47 1.37 18.30 5.21
N GLY A 48 0.16 18.28 4.64
CA GLY A 48 -1.07 18.00 5.38
C GLY A 48 -1.09 16.60 6.00
N PHE A 49 -0.35 15.64 5.43
CA PHE A 49 -0.24 14.27 5.97
C PHE A 49 1.01 14.08 6.84
N TYR A 50 2.18 14.52 6.37
CA TYR A 50 3.47 14.26 7.02
C TYR A 50 3.79 15.25 8.14
N LYS A 51 3.01 16.31 8.30
CA LYS A 51 3.14 17.33 9.35
C LYS A 51 1.75 17.61 9.96
N GLY A 52 1.72 18.54 10.92
CA GLY A 52 0.44 19.05 11.44
C GLY A 52 -0.34 18.04 12.29
N GLU A 53 -1.66 18.04 12.12
CA GLU A 53 -2.60 17.26 12.94
C GLU A 53 -2.58 15.78 12.59
N ILE A 54 -2.65 15.41 11.31
CA ILE A 54 -2.63 14.01 10.86
C ILE A 54 -1.34 13.30 11.32
N ALA A 55 -0.18 13.97 11.25
CA ALA A 55 1.06 13.41 11.76
C ALA A 55 1.03 13.15 13.28
N ARG A 56 0.38 14.02 14.06
CA ARG A 56 0.20 13.82 15.52
C ARG A 56 -0.75 12.67 15.81
N ASP A 57 -1.81 12.51 15.03
CA ASP A 57 -2.72 11.38 15.14
C ASP A 57 -1.99 10.06 14.84
N ILE A 58 -1.18 10.01 13.78
CA ILE A 58 -0.34 8.83 13.48
C ILE A 58 0.62 8.51 14.63
N LYS A 59 1.30 9.52 15.22
CA LYS A 59 2.20 9.30 16.38
C LYS A 59 1.45 8.77 17.61
N LYS A 60 0.19 9.13 17.78
CA LYS A 60 -0.61 8.69 18.93
C LYS A 60 -0.99 7.21 18.79
N GLU A 61 -1.28 6.76 17.57
CA GLU A 61 -1.77 5.40 17.29
C GLU A 61 -0.64 4.43 16.86
N THR A 62 0.59 4.92 16.67
CA THR A 62 1.74 4.11 16.22
C THR A 62 3.03 4.51 16.91
N ASP A 63 4.07 3.65 16.83
CA ASP A 63 5.39 3.96 17.37
C ASP A 63 6.20 4.95 16.51
N VAL A 64 5.70 5.37 15.34
CA VAL A 64 6.42 6.23 14.38
C VAL A 64 6.62 7.64 14.94
N ASP A 65 7.86 8.15 14.93
CA ASP A 65 8.13 9.51 15.42
C ASP A 65 7.70 10.60 14.43
N LEU A 66 7.27 11.76 14.99
CA LEU A 66 6.96 12.94 14.19
C LEU A 66 8.12 13.38 13.30
N MET A 67 9.36 13.18 13.77
CA MET A 67 10.54 13.51 12.98
C MET A 67 10.77 12.53 11.83
N ASP A 68 10.37 11.27 11.98
CA ASP A 68 10.46 10.27 10.91
C ASP A 68 9.46 10.59 9.80
N LEU A 69 8.22 10.94 10.16
CA LEU A 69 7.21 11.42 9.20
C LEU A 69 7.69 12.67 8.47
N LYS A 70 8.24 13.65 9.19
CA LYS A 70 8.72 14.91 8.62
C LYS A 70 9.93 14.74 7.69
N ARG A 71 10.76 13.72 7.93
CA ARG A 71 11.96 13.40 7.12
C ARG A 71 11.67 12.42 5.99
N TYR A 72 10.44 11.97 5.83
CA TYR A 72 10.09 11.05 4.76
C TYR A 72 10.37 11.71 3.40
N GLU A 73 11.09 10.99 2.55
CA GLU A 73 11.43 11.42 1.20
C GLU A 73 11.14 10.29 0.21
N VAL A 74 10.50 10.66 -0.90
CA VAL A 74 10.30 9.75 -2.03
C VAL A 74 11.64 9.52 -2.71
N LYS A 75 11.98 8.26 -2.94
CA LYS A 75 13.18 7.87 -3.69
C LYS A 75 12.79 7.55 -5.13
N GLU A 76 13.10 8.43 -6.05
CA GLU A 76 13.03 8.14 -7.49
C GLU A 76 14.16 7.18 -7.88
N ARG A 77 13.83 6.19 -8.71
CA ARG A 77 14.76 5.14 -9.12
C ARG A 77 14.48 4.76 -10.56
N GLU A 78 15.56 4.54 -11.30
CA GLU A 78 15.45 3.98 -12.64
C GLU A 78 14.84 2.57 -12.58
N PRO A 79 13.90 2.23 -13.48
CA PRO A 79 13.33 0.91 -13.56
C PRO A 79 14.40 -0.11 -13.96
N VAL A 80 14.22 -1.36 -13.51
CA VAL A 80 14.96 -2.48 -14.06
C VAL A 80 14.44 -2.74 -15.46
N GLN A 81 15.35 -2.81 -16.42
CA GLN A 81 15.03 -3.02 -17.83
C GLN A 81 15.54 -4.39 -18.27
N GLY A 82 14.74 -5.07 -19.08
CA GLY A 82 15.13 -6.30 -19.77
C GLY A 82 14.21 -6.56 -20.94
N THR A 83 14.27 -7.78 -21.47
CA THR A 83 13.41 -8.19 -22.59
C THR A 83 12.73 -9.52 -22.30
N PHE A 84 11.58 -9.78 -22.90
CA PHE A 84 10.91 -11.08 -22.88
C PHE A 84 10.00 -11.20 -24.10
N ALA A 85 10.08 -12.31 -24.82
CA ALA A 85 9.24 -12.60 -25.99
C ALA A 85 9.27 -11.49 -27.06
N GLY A 86 10.42 -10.82 -27.23
CA GLY A 86 10.61 -9.71 -28.17
C GLY A 86 10.12 -8.34 -27.69
N TYR A 87 9.65 -8.21 -26.45
CA TYR A 87 9.23 -6.95 -25.85
C TYR A 87 10.26 -6.41 -24.86
N ASP A 88 10.33 -5.08 -24.76
CA ASP A 88 10.99 -4.41 -23.64
C ASP A 88 10.14 -4.52 -22.37
N VAL A 89 10.75 -4.97 -21.28
CA VAL A 89 10.11 -5.12 -19.97
C VAL A 89 10.76 -4.15 -19.00
N TRP A 90 9.93 -3.27 -18.44
CA TRP A 90 10.32 -2.26 -17.46
C TRP A 90 9.67 -2.63 -16.14
N THR A 91 10.46 -2.87 -15.10
CA THR A 91 9.96 -3.41 -13.83
C THR A 91 10.60 -2.72 -12.61
N ALA A 92 10.01 -2.96 -11.44
CA ALA A 92 10.36 -2.23 -10.23
C ALA A 92 11.77 -2.61 -9.73
N PRO A 93 12.65 -1.62 -9.44
CA PRO A 93 13.98 -1.88 -8.93
C PRO A 93 13.95 -2.33 -7.46
N PRO A 94 15.05 -2.87 -6.90
CA PRO A 94 15.17 -3.08 -5.46
C PRO A 94 14.77 -1.82 -4.68
N PRO A 95 14.06 -1.93 -3.54
CA PRO A 95 13.78 -3.15 -2.77
C PRO A 95 12.57 -3.96 -3.29
N PHE A 96 11.97 -3.57 -4.41
CA PHE A 96 10.90 -4.34 -5.03
C PHE A 96 11.46 -5.55 -5.78
N SER A 97 10.60 -6.53 -6.05
CA SER A 97 10.97 -7.82 -6.65
C SER A 97 10.94 -7.85 -8.18
N GLY A 98 11.10 -6.70 -8.84
CA GLY A 98 11.04 -6.67 -10.31
C GLY A 98 12.16 -7.46 -10.98
N VAL A 99 13.35 -7.52 -10.37
CA VAL A 99 14.46 -8.38 -10.82
C VAL A 99 14.03 -9.85 -10.83
N THR A 100 13.42 -10.32 -9.73
CA THR A 100 12.93 -11.70 -9.62
C THR A 100 11.90 -12.03 -10.70
N VAL A 101 10.99 -11.10 -11.00
CA VAL A 101 10.02 -11.26 -12.10
C VAL A 101 10.75 -11.41 -13.44
N LEU A 102 11.73 -10.56 -13.71
CA LEU A 102 12.47 -10.59 -14.96
C LEU A 102 13.31 -11.87 -15.11
N GLU A 103 13.94 -12.35 -14.03
CA GLU A 103 14.66 -13.62 -13.99
C GLU A 103 13.74 -14.80 -14.30
N MET A 104 12.54 -14.84 -13.68
CA MET A 104 11.55 -15.88 -13.96
C MET A 104 11.10 -15.87 -15.43
N LEU A 105 10.87 -14.68 -15.99
CA LEU A 105 10.52 -14.53 -17.41
C LEU A 105 11.64 -15.04 -18.32
N LYS A 106 12.90 -14.72 -18.01
CA LYS A 106 14.06 -15.20 -18.77
C LYS A 106 14.22 -16.72 -18.70
N LEU A 107 14.10 -17.29 -17.51
CA LEU A 107 14.14 -18.75 -17.35
C LEU A 107 12.99 -19.44 -18.10
N ALA A 108 11.80 -18.85 -18.13
CA ALA A 108 10.67 -19.38 -18.88
C ALA A 108 10.87 -19.30 -20.41
N GLU A 109 11.48 -18.22 -20.89
CA GLU A 109 11.90 -18.05 -22.30
C GLU A 109 12.95 -19.10 -22.69
N GLU A 110 13.99 -19.27 -21.88
CA GLU A 110 15.02 -20.30 -22.10
C GLU A 110 14.46 -21.73 -22.08
N ALA A 111 13.48 -21.98 -21.22
CA ALA A 111 12.79 -23.27 -21.13
C ALA A 111 11.74 -23.48 -22.23
N ASN A 112 11.52 -22.52 -23.13
CA ASN A 112 10.46 -22.52 -24.16
C ASN A 112 9.06 -22.81 -23.59
N LEU A 113 8.77 -22.35 -22.36
CA LEU A 113 7.48 -22.58 -21.72
C LEU A 113 6.32 -21.84 -22.41
N GLY A 114 6.63 -20.83 -23.23
CA GLY A 114 5.66 -20.13 -24.09
C GLY A 114 5.29 -20.87 -25.38
N ASP A 115 6.07 -21.88 -25.77
CA ASP A 115 5.87 -22.67 -27.00
C ASP A 115 5.19 -24.01 -26.74
N ALA A 116 4.60 -24.20 -25.55
CA ALA A 116 3.73 -25.32 -25.26
C ALA A 116 2.48 -25.20 -26.15
N LYS A 117 2.58 -25.72 -27.37
CA LYS A 117 1.48 -25.89 -28.32
C LYS A 117 0.32 -26.56 -27.58
N SER A 118 -0.76 -25.80 -27.39
CA SER A 118 -2.12 -26.34 -27.26
C SER A 118 -2.50 -27.12 -28.52
#